data_AF-A0A3G2GBD2-F1
#
_entry.id   AF-A0A3G2GBD2-F1
#
_cell.length_a   1.000
_cell.length_b   1.000
_cell.length_c   1.000
_cell.angle_alpha   90.00
_cell.angle_beta   90.00
_cell.angle_gamma   90.00
#
_symmetry.space_group_name_H-M   'P 1'
#
loop_
_entity.id
_entity.type
_entity.pdbx_description
1 polymer ?
#
loop_
_entity_poly.entity_id
_entity_poly.type
_entity_poly.pdbx_seq_one_letter_code
_entity_poly.pdbx_strand_id
1 'polypeptide(L)'
;MKRIDTKEHQDLINVFERYKQFYDLYGNITVTEDDDKILRQRITELQGTYDYYQVLLFELSKCLRTYQLTSAILRSKMYSPVRKMTTINKKSK
;
A
#
# COMPACT_ATOMS: atom_id res chain seq x y z
N MET A 1 7.13 3.66 8.34
CA MET A 1 6.93 3.17 6.97
C MET A 1 6.58 4.37 6.11
N LYS A 2 7.42 4.72 5.13
CA LYS A 2 7.14 5.87 4.24
C LYS A 2 5.97 5.46 3.33
N ARG A 3 4.89 6.23 3.32
CA ARG A 3 3.76 6.01 2.41
C ARG A 3 4.09 6.68 1.08
N ILE A 4 3.60 6.10 -0.02
CA ILE A 4 3.61 6.81 -1.29
C ILE A 4 2.61 7.97 -1.16
N ASP A 5 3.05 9.18 -1.50
CA ASP A 5 2.18 10.34 -1.50
C ASP A 5 1.22 10.24 -2.68
N THR A 6 -0.06 10.12 -2.37
CA THR A 6 -1.13 9.99 -3.38
C THR A 6 -1.30 11.26 -4.20
N LYS A 7 -1.05 12.43 -3.59
CA LYS A 7 -1.11 13.70 -4.29
C LYS A 7 0.06 13.80 -5.27
N GLU A 8 1.27 13.48 -4.84
CA GLU A 8 2.45 13.47 -5.72
C GLU A 8 2.26 12.53 -6.91
N HIS A 9 1.74 11.32 -6.66
CA HIS A 9 1.41 10.37 -7.72
C HIS A 9 0.41 10.99 -8.71
N GLN A 10 -0.70 11.54 -8.22
CA GLN A 10 -1.75 12.08 -9.07
C GLN A 10 -1.29 13.32 -9.84
N ASP A 11 -0.47 14.17 -9.22
CA ASP A 11 0.11 15.34 -9.86
C ASP A 11 0.98 14.93 -11.06
N LEU A 12 1.80 13.87 -10.92
CA LEU A 12 2.58 13.32 -12.03
C LEU A 12 1.72 12.74 -13.16
N ILE A 13 0.65 11.99 -12.83
CA ILE A 13 -0.29 11.48 -13.84
C ILE A 13 -0.96 12.64 -14.58
N ASN A 14 -1.39 13.67 -13.86
CA ASN A 14 -2.04 14.84 -14.46
C ASN A 14 -1.10 15.61 -15.39
N VAL A 15 0.18 15.74 -15.03
CA VAL A 15 1.20 16.35 -15.89
C VAL A 15 1.38 15.52 -17.16
N PHE A 16 1.42 14.19 -17.05
CA PHE A 16 1.54 13.32 -18.21
C PHE A 16 0.32 13.36 -19.14
N GLU A 17 -0.90 13.48 -18.60
CA GLU A 17 -2.09 13.65 -19.44
C GLU A 17 -2.08 14.99 -20.20
N ARG A 18 -1.59 16.07 -19.58
CA ARG A 18 -1.36 17.34 -20.29
C ARG A 18 -0.27 17.20 -21.35
N TYR A 19 0.81 16.48 -21.04
CA TYR A 19 1.86 16.16 -22.00
C TYR A 19 1.28 15.49 -23.25
N LYS A 20 0.43 14.45 -23.08
CA LYS A 20 -0.23 13.76 -24.20
C LYS A 20 -1.05 14.71 -25.07
N GLN A 21 -1.83 15.61 -24.45
CA GLN A 21 -2.64 16.60 -25.18
C GLN A 21 -1.79 17.54 -26.05
N PHE A 22 -0.62 17.94 -25.55
CA PHE A 22 0.28 18.82 -26.30
C PHE A 22 1.17 18.08 -27.28
N TYR A 23 1.45 16.79 -27.05
CA TYR A 23 2.31 15.99 -27.92
C TYR A 23 1.76 15.91 -29.34
N ASP A 24 0.45 15.78 -29.51
CA ASP A 24 -0.19 15.74 -30.83
C ASP A 24 -0.01 17.07 -31.61
N LEU A 25 0.19 18.19 -30.90
CA LEU A 25 0.33 19.52 -31.49
C LEU A 25 1.79 19.93 -31.70
N TYR A 26 2.68 19.56 -30.78
CA TYR A 26 4.04 20.09 -30.69
C TYR A 26 5.12 19.01 -30.45
N GLY A 27 4.73 17.74 -30.34
CA GLY A 27 5.62 16.64 -29.93
C GLY A 27 6.81 16.47 -30.86
N ASN A 28 6.58 16.50 -32.18
CA ASN A 28 7.61 16.31 -33.21
C ASN A 28 8.73 17.37 -33.22
N ILE A 29 8.53 18.54 -32.60
CA ILE A 29 9.53 19.61 -32.51
C ILE A 29 10.08 19.80 -31.10
N THR A 30 9.45 19.23 -30.08
CA THR A 30 9.81 19.44 -28.66
C THR A 30 10.40 18.21 -27.98
N VAL A 31 10.16 17.01 -28.51
CA VAL A 31 10.55 15.75 -27.89
C VAL A 31 10.97 14.74 -28.95
N THR A 32 12.03 13.97 -28.68
CA THR A 32 12.43 12.89 -29.58
C THR A 32 11.48 11.70 -29.47
N GLU A 33 11.38 10.86 -30.50
CA GLU A 33 10.55 9.65 -30.45
C GLU A 33 11.00 8.68 -29.34
N ASP A 34 12.31 8.58 -29.10
CA ASP A 34 12.87 7.76 -28.02
C ASP A 34 12.47 8.28 -26.64
N ASP A 35 12.51 9.60 -26.42
CA ASP A 35 12.10 10.21 -25.16
C ASP A 35 10.60 10.02 -24.89
N ASP A 36 9.73 10.20 -25.90
CA ASP A 36 8.28 9.95 -25.78
C ASP A 36 8.01 8.48 -25.42
N LYS A 37 8.71 7.55 -26.09
CA LYS A 37 8.61 6.12 -25.78
C LYS A 37 9.02 5.81 -24.34
N ILE A 38 10.12 6.41 -23.86
CA ILE A 38 10.57 6.26 -22.48
C ILE A 38 9.52 6.83 -21.51
N LEU A 39 8.98 8.02 -21.77
CA LEU A 39 7.97 8.64 -20.91
C LEU A 39 6.71 7.77 -20.80
N ARG A 40 6.19 7.25 -21.92
CA ARG A 40 5.03 6.34 -21.97
C ARG A 40 5.29 5.04 -21.23
N GLN A 41 6.50 4.49 -21.35
CA GLN A 41 6.87 3.29 -20.60
C GLN A 41 6.91 3.59 -19.09
N ARG A 42 7.60 4.66 -18.67
CA ARG A 42 7.79 4.98 -17.26
C ARG A 42 6.51 5.36 -16.55
N ILE A 43 5.59 6.06 -17.21
CA ILE A 43 4.29 6.37 -16.59
C ILE A 43 3.46 5.10 -16.38
N THR A 44 3.51 4.16 -17.34
CA THR A 44 2.81 2.87 -17.24
C THR A 44 3.37 2.04 -16.09
N GLU A 45 4.69 1.97 -15.97
CA GLU A 45 5.36 1.31 -14.85
C GLU A 45 5.03 1.98 -13.50
N LEU A 46 4.99 3.31 -13.46
CA LEU A 46 4.64 4.08 -12.25
C LEU A 46 3.20 3.78 -11.80
N GLN A 47 2.24 3.80 -12.73
CA GLN A 47 0.84 3.49 -12.45
C GLN A 47 0.70 2.05 -11.94
N GLY A 48 1.27 1.07 -12.63
CA GLY A 48 1.22 -0.33 -12.20
C GLY A 48 1.87 -0.56 -10.82
N THR A 49 2.97 0.14 -10.53
CA THR A 49 3.62 0.08 -9.21
C THR A 49 2.75 0.69 -8.12
N TYR A 50 2.08 1.81 -8.41
CA TYR A 50 1.17 2.46 -7.46
C TYR A 50 -0.08 1.62 -7.19
N ASP A 51 -0.67 1.01 -8.21
CA ASP A 51 -1.82 0.10 -8.07
C ASP A 51 -1.46 -1.10 -7.20
N TYR A 52 -0.30 -1.71 -7.45
CA TYR A 52 0.20 -2.81 -6.63
C TYR A 52 0.44 -2.37 -5.18
N TYR A 53 0.98 -1.17 -4.95
CA TYR A 53 1.11 -0.59 -3.63
C TYR A 53 -0.24 -0.44 -2.91
N GLN A 54 -1.29 -0.02 -3.59
CA GLN A 54 -2.65 0.08 -3.01
C GLN A 54 -3.18 -1.29 -2.59
N VAL A 55 -2.98 -2.33 -3.40
CA VAL A 55 -3.33 -3.71 -3.05
C VAL A 55 -2.60 -4.17 -1.79
N LEU A 56 -1.29 -3.90 -1.70
CA LEU A 56 -0.49 -4.25 -0.52
C LEU A 56 -0.96 -3.53 0.74
N LEU A 57 -1.30 -2.24 0.64
CA LEU A 57 -1.86 -1.49 1.77
C LEU A 57 -3.20 -2.07 2.26
N PHE A 58 -4.04 -2.48 1.32
CA PHE A 58 -5.32 -3.11 1.64
C PHE A 58 -5.12 -4.44 2.38
N GLU A 59 -4.27 -5.32 1.87
CA GLU A 59 -4.00 -6.62 2.50
C GLU A 59 -3.31 -6.46 3.86
N LEU A 60 -2.40 -5.49 4.01
CA LEU A 60 -1.78 -5.17 5.31
C LEU A 60 -2.83 -4.73 6.33
N SER A 61 -3.78 -3.87 5.92
CA SER A 61 -4.85 -3.39 6.78
C SER A 61 -5.76 -4.53 7.25
N LYS A 62 -6.10 -5.45 6.33
CA LYS A 62 -6.87 -6.66 6.62
C LYS A 62 -6.13 -7.59 7.59
N CYS A 63 -4.83 -7.79 7.38
CA CYS A 63 -3.97 -8.58 8.26
C CYS A 63 -3.95 -8.01 9.69
N LEU A 64 -3.71 -6.70 9.83
CA LEU A 64 -3.71 -5.99 11.11
C LEU A 64 -5.05 -6.16 11.84
N ARG A 65 -6.17 -5.99 11.13
CA ARG A 65 -7.51 -6.14 11.71
C ARG A 65 -7.77 -7.57 12.20
N THR A 66 -7.34 -8.56 11.41
CA THR A 66 -7.49 -9.99 11.73
C THR A 66 -6.67 -10.36 12.97
N TYR A 67 -5.43 -9.86 13.06
CA TYR A 67 -4.57 -10.04 14.23
C TYR A 67 -5.19 -9.41 15.48
N GLN A 68 -5.67 -8.17 15.39
CA GLN A 68 -6.30 -7.47 16.51
C GLN A 68 -7.53 -8.22 17.03
N LEU A 69 -8.42 -8.67 16.15
CA LEU A 69 -9.60 -9.44 16.52
C LEU A 69 -9.22 -10.78 17.18
N THR A 70 -8.35 -11.54 16.54
CA THR A 70 -7.91 -12.85 17.04
C THR A 70 -7.22 -12.73 18.39
N SER A 71 -6.31 -11.75 18.55
CA SER A 71 -5.60 -11.51 19.80
C SER A 71 -6.55 -11.11 20.93
N ALA A 72 -7.57 -10.29 20.66
CA ALA A 72 -8.58 -9.92 21.65
C ALA A 72 -9.38 -11.15 22.12
N ILE A 73 -9.81 -12.01 21.19
CA ILE A 73 -10.51 -13.27 21.50
C ILE A 73 -9.62 -14.14 22.38
N LEU A 74 -8.38 -14.40 21.95
CA LEU A 74 -7.45 -15.24 22.69
C LEU A 74 -7.20 -14.71 24.11
N ARG A 75 -6.94 -13.40 24.27
CA ARG A 75 -6.76 -12.79 25.59
C ARG A 75 -7.99 -13.01 26.49
N SER A 76 -9.19 -12.80 25.95
CA SER A 76 -10.44 -12.98 26.71
C SER A 76 -10.63 -14.42 27.19
N LYS A 77 -10.24 -15.40 26.37
CA LYS A 77 -10.43 -16.83 26.64
C LYS A 77 -9.30 -17.43 27.48
N MET A 78 -8.06 -16.97 27.30
CA MET A 78 -6.89 -17.55 27.96
C MET A 78 -6.63 -16.95 29.34
N TYR A 79 -6.81 -15.65 29.54
CA TYR A 79 -6.30 -15.00 30.76
C TYR A 79 -7.02 -15.48 32.03
N SER A 80 -8.32 -15.73 31.97
CA SER A 80 -9.07 -16.22 33.14
C SER A 80 -8.66 -17.66 33.54
N PRO A 81 -8.66 -18.66 32.63
CA PRO A 81 -8.15 -19.99 32.92
C PRO A 81 -6.70 -20.00 33.38
N VAL A 82 -5.80 -19.26 32.70
CA VAL A 82 -4.38 -19.19 33.08
C VAL A 82 -4.21 -18.68 34.51
N ARG A 83 -4.96 -17.64 34.91
CA ARG A 83 -4.93 -17.16 36.31
C ARG A 83 -5.36 -18.25 37.29
N LYS A 84 -6.46 -18.95 37.02
CA LYS A 84 -6.95 -20.04 37.88
C LYS A 84 -5.93 -21.17 38.01
N MET A 85 -5.38 -21.62 36.88
CA MET A 85 -4.33 -22.66 36.84
C MET A 85 -3.09 -22.24 37.62
N THR A 86 -2.67 -20.97 37.50
CA THR A 86 -1.54 -20.41 38.25
C THR A 86 -1.80 -20.43 39.76
N THR A 87 -3.01 -20.08 40.19
CA THR A 87 -3.40 -20.15 41.61
C THR A 87 -3.38 -21.58 42.15
N ILE A 88 -3.88 -22.55 41.37
CA ILE A 88 -3.87 -23.96 41.76
C ILE A 88 -2.43 -24.46 41.92
N ASN A 89 -1.55 -24.19 40.95
CA ASN A 89 -0.14 -24.61 40.98
C ASN A 89 0.62 -24.06 42.20
N LYS A 90 0.33 -22.81 42.61
CA LYS A 90 0.92 -22.23 43.83
C LYS A 90 0.46 -22.90 45.13
N LYS A 91 -0.72 -23.51 45.16
CA LYS A 91 -1.26 -24.21 46.34
C LYS A 91 -0.84 -25.68 46.42
N SER A 92 -0.41 -26.28 45.31
CA SER A 92 0.08 -27.66 45.24
C SER A 92 1.60 -27.79 45.47
N LYS A 93 2.29 -26.66 45.65
CA LYS A 93 3.68 -26.58 46.12
C LYS A 93 3.70 -26.11 47.56
#